data_AF-A0A3P7JW95-F1
#
_entry.id   AF-A0A3P7JW95-F1
#
_cell.length_a   1.000
_cell.length_b   1.000
_cell.length_c   1.000
_cell.angle_alpha   90.00
_cell.angle_beta   90.00
_cell.angle_gamma   90.00
#
_symmetry.space_group_name_H-M   'P 1'
#
loop_
_entity.id
_entity.type
_entity.pdbx_description
1 polymer ?
#
loop_
_entity_poly.entity_id
_entity_poly.type
_entity_poly.pdbx_seq_one_letter_code
_entity_poly.pdbx_strand_id
1 'polypeptide(L)'
;MKSLWYLTVKVAPSSAWQEARQGVAEKTSRPFDWTFTSKYAGTIRGCTVEPSNEAIDLERLKRQEPIGFYSQVTLYEDELADHGTAQMSVRLRVMPGFFFVLMRFYLRIDRVIVRVCDTRVVGDNDKDYVIREWSLREAKVADLDHLPSEVLLDGNQVWASLPILEMKSDKITPTSN
;
A
#
# COMPACT_ATOMS: atom_id res chain seq x y z
N MET A 1 13.00 21.60 11.27
CA MET A 1 11.76 21.25 10.54
C MET A 1 12.19 20.83 9.13
N LYS A 2 12.43 19.53 8.90
CA LYS A 2 12.92 19.02 7.61
C LYS A 2 11.71 18.68 6.74
N SER A 3 11.55 19.40 5.64
CA SER A 3 10.59 19.09 4.58
C SER A 3 10.94 17.72 3.97
N LEU A 4 10.08 16.73 4.19
CA LEU A 4 10.08 15.45 3.49
C LEU A 4 9.61 15.70 2.06
N TRP A 5 10.54 16.08 1.19
CA TRP A 5 10.29 16.14 -0.25
C TRP A 5 10.15 14.70 -0.77
N TYR A 6 8.94 14.33 -1.18
CA TYR A 6 8.74 13.17 -2.05
C TYR A 6 9.58 13.37 -3.32
N LEU A 7 10.20 12.32 -3.85
CA LEU A 7 10.81 12.38 -5.17
C LEU A 7 9.71 12.77 -6.19
N THR A 8 9.88 13.91 -6.85
CA THR A 8 9.05 14.32 -7.98
C THR A 8 9.39 13.42 -9.16
N VAL A 9 8.64 12.33 -9.33
CA VAL A 9 8.75 11.43 -10.48
C VAL A 9 7.66 11.80 -11.49
N LYS A 10 7.97 11.74 -12.79
CA LYS A 10 7.00 11.93 -13.87
C LYS A 10 7.18 10.78 -14.86
N VAL A 11 6.08 10.16 -15.29
CA VAL A 11 6.10 9.14 -16.35
C VAL A 11 6.26 9.82 -17.72
N ALA A 12 7.00 9.21 -18.65
CA ALA A 12 7.50 9.86 -19.87
C ALA A 12 6.44 10.53 -20.78
N PRO A 13 5.23 9.98 -21.03
CA PRO A 13 4.22 10.65 -21.84
C PRO A 13 3.39 11.68 -21.06
N SER A 14 3.74 11.99 -19.80
CA SER A 14 2.92 12.84 -18.89
C SER A 14 2.54 14.21 -19.46
N SER A 15 3.33 14.79 -20.36
CA SER A 15 3.04 16.08 -21.00
C SER A 15 1.82 16.00 -21.93
N ALA A 16 1.76 15.00 -22.82
CA ALA A 16 0.66 14.82 -23.77
C ALA A 16 -0.68 14.54 -23.06
N TRP A 17 -0.64 13.78 -21.96
CA TRP A 17 -1.84 13.50 -21.17
C TRP A 17 -2.29 14.69 -20.31
N GLN A 18 -1.35 15.55 -19.87
CA GLN A 18 -1.67 16.81 -19.21
C GLN A 18 -2.36 17.78 -20.17
N GLU A 19 -1.88 17.86 -21.42
CA GLU A 19 -2.51 18.66 -22.48
C GLU A 19 -3.92 18.16 -22.81
N ALA A 20 -4.13 16.84 -22.88
CA ALA A 20 -5.45 16.24 -23.12
C ALA A 20 -6.48 16.45 -21.98
N ARG A 21 -6.03 16.86 -20.79
CA ARG A 21 -6.87 17.09 -19.59
C ARG A 21 -6.75 18.51 -19.02
N GLN A 22 -6.43 19.49 -19.87
CA GLN A 22 -6.44 20.90 -19.50
C GLN A 22 -7.76 21.27 -18.79
N GLY A 23 -7.66 21.77 -17.56
CA GLY A 23 -8.79 22.14 -16.68
C GLY A 23 -9.03 21.24 -15.46
N VAL A 24 -8.59 19.97 -15.46
CA VAL A 24 -8.69 19.08 -14.28
C VAL A 24 -7.38 19.09 -13.47
N ALA A 25 -6.24 19.11 -14.16
CA ALA A 25 -4.91 19.12 -13.53
C ALA A 25 -4.54 20.47 -12.89
N GLU A 26 -5.15 21.57 -13.31
CA GLU A 26 -4.88 22.93 -12.79
C GLU A 26 -5.44 23.17 -11.39
N LYS A 27 -6.39 22.34 -10.92
CA LYS A 27 -7.04 22.51 -9.60
C LYS A 27 -6.26 21.89 -8.44
N THR A 28 -5.12 21.26 -8.71
CA THR A 28 -4.31 20.57 -7.70
C THR A 28 -2.96 21.26 -7.50
N SER A 29 -2.66 21.66 -6.26
CA SER A 29 -1.41 22.32 -5.87
C SER A 29 -0.15 21.44 -5.98
N ARG A 30 -0.32 20.15 -6.33
CA ARG A 30 0.77 19.19 -6.54
C ARG A 30 0.82 18.77 -8.00
N PRO A 31 2.01 18.70 -8.61
CA PRO A 31 2.15 18.20 -9.97
C PRO A 31 1.65 16.75 -10.03
N PHE A 32 0.77 16.47 -10.99
CA PHE A 32 0.28 15.13 -11.25
C PHE A 32 1.43 14.25 -11.76
N ASP A 33 1.76 13.19 -11.01
CA ASP A 33 2.93 12.34 -11.28
C ASP A 33 2.60 11.10 -12.14
N TRP A 34 1.32 10.88 -12.46
CA TRP A 34 0.80 9.73 -13.23
C TRP A 34 1.10 8.37 -12.60
N THR A 35 1.42 8.32 -11.30
CA THR A 35 1.77 7.07 -10.63
C THR A 35 0.59 6.38 -9.95
N PHE A 36 -0.57 7.06 -9.88
CA PHE A 36 -1.76 6.61 -9.14
C PHE A 36 -1.47 6.25 -7.67
N THR A 37 -0.41 6.82 -7.09
CA THR A 37 -0.04 6.55 -5.69
C THR A 37 -1.15 6.97 -4.75
N SER A 38 -1.60 6.02 -3.93
CA SER A 38 -2.69 6.24 -2.99
C SER A 38 -2.22 6.02 -1.55
N LYS A 39 -2.54 6.98 -0.67
CA LYS A 39 -2.45 6.83 0.80
C LYS A 39 -3.74 6.26 1.40
N TYR A 40 -4.62 5.71 0.57
CA TYR A 40 -5.88 5.12 1.03
C TYR A 40 -5.59 3.99 2.04
N ALA A 41 -6.27 4.05 3.19
CA ALA A 41 -6.13 3.09 4.29
C ALA A 41 -7.48 2.39 4.60
N GLY A 42 -8.38 2.32 3.61
CA GLY A 42 -9.74 1.85 3.78
C GLY A 42 -10.73 2.98 4.10
N THR A 43 -12.01 2.72 3.84
CA THR A 43 -13.12 3.62 4.20
C THR A 43 -13.78 3.09 5.46
N ILE A 44 -13.79 3.89 6.52
CA ILE A 44 -14.35 3.51 7.82
C ILE A 44 -15.81 3.94 7.90
N ARG A 45 -16.67 3.06 8.40
CA ARG A 45 -18.09 3.35 8.65
C ARG A 45 -18.50 2.70 9.97
N GLY A 46 -19.22 3.43 10.82
CA GLY A 46 -19.73 2.91 12.09
C GLY A 46 -18.66 2.43 13.07
N CYS A 47 -17.46 3.03 13.04
CA CYS A 47 -16.36 2.69 13.95
C CYS A 47 -15.66 3.96 14.43
N THR A 48 -15.08 3.91 15.63
CA THR A 48 -14.12 4.90 16.13
C THR A 48 -12.70 4.48 15.75
N VAL A 49 -11.81 5.46 15.60
CA VAL A 49 -10.42 5.25 15.20
C VAL A 49 -9.53 6.05 16.12
N GLU A 50 -8.60 5.36 16.77
CA GLU A 50 -7.68 5.96 17.73
C GLU A 50 -6.24 5.56 17.40
N PRO A 51 -5.26 6.47 17.49
CA PRO A 51 -3.86 6.11 17.34
C PRO A 51 -3.46 5.03 18.34
N SER A 52 -2.69 4.04 17.88
CA SER A 52 -2.23 2.93 18.71
C SER A 52 -0.73 2.72 18.54
N ASN A 53 -0.08 2.22 19.59
CA ASN A 53 1.29 1.71 19.55
C ASN A 53 1.33 0.18 19.44
N GLU A 54 0.17 -0.48 19.40
CA GLU A 54 0.06 -1.92 19.19
C GLU A 54 0.47 -2.27 17.76
N ALA A 55 1.43 -3.19 17.64
CA ALA A 55 1.97 -3.62 16.36
C ALA A 55 1.40 -4.99 15.93
N ILE A 56 1.24 -5.20 14.64
CA ILE A 56 0.84 -6.50 14.11
C ILE A 56 2.03 -7.46 14.16
N ASP A 57 1.85 -8.59 14.84
CA ASP A 57 2.83 -9.69 14.84
C ASP A 57 2.86 -10.38 13.47
N LEU A 58 3.80 -9.96 12.62
CA LEU A 58 4.00 -10.55 11.29
C LEU A 58 4.49 -12.00 11.36
N GLU A 59 5.16 -12.43 12.44
CA GLU A 59 5.61 -13.82 12.58
C GLU A 59 4.42 -14.75 12.83
N ARG A 60 3.40 -14.28 13.55
CA ARG A 60 2.12 -14.99 13.65
C ARG A 60 1.50 -15.24 12.28
N LEU A 61 1.57 -14.27 11.37
CA LEU A 61 1.00 -14.41 10.01
C LEU A 61 1.74 -15.41 9.12
N LYS A 62 2.98 -15.80 9.47
CA LYS A 62 3.75 -16.83 8.76
C LYS A 62 3.43 -18.25 9.22
N ARG A 63 2.79 -18.42 10.38
CA ARG A 63 2.40 -19.73 10.90
C ARG A 63 1.38 -20.37 9.95
N GLN A 64 1.55 -21.66 9.68
CA GLN A 64 0.58 -22.42 8.88
C GLN A 64 -0.63 -22.76 9.75
N GLU A 65 -1.58 -21.84 9.81
CA GLU A 65 -2.92 -22.11 10.32
C GLU A 65 -3.87 -22.42 9.14
N PRO A 66 -4.85 -23.32 9.32
CA PRO A 66 -5.82 -23.63 8.27
C PRO A 66 -6.61 -22.36 7.92
N ILE A 67 -6.60 -22.00 6.64
CA ILE A 67 -7.37 -20.87 6.14
C ILE A 67 -8.80 -21.35 5.90
N GLY A 68 -9.73 -20.91 6.74
CA GLY A 68 -11.16 -21.23 6.60
C GLY A 68 -11.83 -20.44 5.46
N PHE A 69 -11.32 -19.24 5.17
CA PHE A 69 -11.78 -18.44 4.04
C PHE A 69 -10.65 -17.59 3.46
N TYR A 70 -10.60 -17.50 2.13
CA TYR A 70 -9.68 -16.64 1.40
C TYR A 70 -10.41 -15.92 0.27
N SER A 71 -10.11 -14.64 0.09
CA SER A 71 -10.56 -13.86 -1.05
C SER A 71 -9.51 -12.83 -1.45
N GLN A 72 -9.44 -12.53 -2.74
CA GLN A 72 -8.59 -11.47 -3.28
C GLN A 72 -9.35 -10.70 -4.35
N VAL A 73 -9.20 -9.38 -4.33
CA VAL A 73 -9.80 -8.46 -5.30
C VAL A 73 -8.76 -7.45 -5.74
N THR A 74 -8.57 -7.30 -7.06
CA THR A 74 -7.86 -6.14 -7.64
C THR A 74 -8.82 -4.96 -7.67
N LEU A 75 -8.40 -3.81 -7.13
CA LEU A 75 -9.15 -2.56 -7.22
C LEU A 75 -8.86 -1.80 -8.50
N TYR A 76 -7.58 -1.69 -8.88
CA TYR A 76 -7.13 -1.13 -10.16
C TYR A 76 -5.72 -1.59 -10.50
N GLU A 77 -5.40 -1.55 -11.79
CA GLU A 77 -4.11 -1.90 -12.40
C GLU A 77 -3.86 -0.95 -13.59
N ASP A 78 -2.59 -0.56 -13.79
CA ASP A 78 -2.13 0.25 -14.93
C ASP A 78 -0.66 -0.11 -15.24
N GLU A 79 -0.29 -0.12 -16.52
CA GLU A 79 1.08 -0.45 -16.99
C GLU A 79 1.96 0.79 -17.21
N LEU A 80 1.47 1.97 -16.83
CA LEU A 80 2.18 3.25 -16.92
C LEU A 80 2.69 3.55 -18.34
N ALA A 81 1.91 3.17 -19.36
CA ALA A 81 2.32 3.21 -20.77
C ALA A 81 3.64 2.46 -21.03
N ASP A 82 3.70 1.20 -20.59
CA ASP A 82 4.83 0.29 -20.73
C ASP A 82 6.11 0.75 -19.97
N HIS A 83 5.98 1.67 -19.02
CA HIS A 83 7.09 2.15 -18.19
C HIS A 83 7.10 1.58 -16.77
N GLY A 84 6.25 0.59 -16.49
CA GLY A 84 6.26 -0.13 -15.24
C GLY A 84 4.88 -0.68 -14.87
N THR A 85 4.49 -0.55 -13.61
CA THR A 85 3.17 -0.99 -13.15
C THR A 85 2.73 -0.20 -11.93
N ALA A 86 1.44 0.07 -11.84
CA ALA A 86 0.76 0.53 -10.65
C ALA A 86 -0.45 -0.40 -10.40
N GLN A 87 -0.46 -1.08 -9.26
CA GLN A 87 -1.52 -2.03 -8.91
C GLN A 87 -1.96 -1.82 -7.47
N MET A 88 -3.27 -1.83 -7.24
CA MET A 88 -3.87 -1.89 -5.91
C MET A 88 -4.73 -3.15 -5.78
N SER A 89 -4.41 -4.01 -4.82
CA SER A 89 -5.17 -5.22 -4.53
C SER A 89 -5.44 -5.38 -3.04
N VAL A 90 -6.54 -6.08 -2.71
CA VAL A 90 -6.92 -6.43 -1.34
C VAL A 90 -7.00 -7.94 -1.23
N ARG A 91 -6.40 -8.50 -0.18
CA ARG A 91 -6.45 -9.92 0.17
C ARG A 91 -6.99 -10.09 1.58
N LEU A 92 -7.93 -11.01 1.76
CA LEU A 92 -8.50 -11.39 3.04
C LEU A 92 -8.20 -12.86 3.31
N ARG A 93 -7.74 -13.17 4.53
CA ARG A 93 -7.59 -14.52 5.06
C ARG A 93 -8.33 -14.59 6.40
N VAL A 94 -9.13 -15.63 6.60
CA VAL A 94 -9.81 -15.90 7.87
C VAL A 94 -9.30 -17.24 8.40
N MET A 95 -8.73 -17.20 9.60
CA MET A 95 -8.25 -18.34 10.37
C MET A 95 -9.23 -18.60 11.54
N PRO A 96 -9.13 -19.74 12.24
CA PRO A 96 -10.03 -20.02 13.36
C PRO A 96 -10.01 -18.99 14.50
N GLY A 97 -8.86 -18.34 14.75
CA GLY A 97 -8.70 -17.41 15.87
C GLY A 97 -8.68 -15.92 15.49
N PHE A 98 -8.51 -15.59 14.21
CA PHE A 98 -8.35 -14.22 13.73
C PHE A 98 -8.57 -14.11 12.23
N PHE A 99 -8.72 -12.90 11.73
CA PHE A 99 -8.63 -12.62 10.31
C PHE A 99 -7.51 -11.62 10.01
N PHE A 100 -7.01 -11.66 8.78
CA PHE A 100 -5.99 -10.76 8.27
C PHE A 100 -6.41 -10.20 6.91
N VAL A 101 -6.36 -8.89 6.78
CA VAL A 101 -6.52 -8.17 5.51
C VAL A 101 -5.21 -7.49 5.15
N LEU A 102 -4.78 -7.66 3.90
CA LEU A 102 -3.70 -6.89 3.29
C LEU A 102 -4.26 -6.17 2.07
N MET A 103 -4.35 -4.85 2.15
CA MET A 103 -4.48 -3.99 0.97
C MET A 103 -3.08 -3.50 0.60
N ARG A 104 -2.64 -3.78 -0.62
CA ARG A 104 -1.32 -3.42 -1.13
C ARG A 104 -1.46 -2.61 -2.41
N PHE A 105 -0.93 -1.40 -2.38
CA PHE A 105 -0.53 -0.67 -3.56
C PHE A 105 0.94 -0.97 -3.86
N TYR A 106 1.22 -1.45 -5.05
CA TYR A 106 2.55 -1.71 -5.58
C TYR A 106 2.76 -0.83 -6.82
N LEU A 107 3.84 -0.05 -6.79
CA LEU A 107 4.29 0.79 -7.89
C LEU A 107 5.72 0.40 -8.24
N ARG A 108 5.96 0.12 -9.50
CA ARG A 108 7.29 0.05 -10.08
C ARG A 108 7.32 0.98 -11.27
N ILE A 109 8.30 1.87 -11.30
CA ILE A 109 8.66 2.61 -12.51
C ILE A 109 10.01 2.07 -12.92
N ASP A 110 10.07 1.48 -14.10
CA ASP A 110 11.22 0.70 -14.54
C ASP A 110 12.50 1.54 -14.47
N ARG A 111 13.54 0.98 -13.83
CA ARG A 111 14.84 1.62 -13.57
C ARG A 111 14.81 2.88 -12.71
N VAL A 112 13.65 3.29 -12.20
CA VAL A 112 13.50 4.53 -11.42
C VAL A 112 13.24 4.23 -9.95
N ILE A 113 12.05 3.74 -9.60
CA ILE A 113 11.66 3.50 -8.20
C ILE A 113 10.79 2.25 -8.06
N VAL A 114 10.83 1.67 -6.86
CA VAL A 114 9.84 0.73 -6.37
C VAL A 114 9.22 1.31 -5.11
N ARG A 115 7.90 1.34 -5.04
CA ARG A 115 7.11 1.83 -3.91
C ARG A 115 6.04 0.81 -3.54
N VAL A 116 5.91 0.55 -2.25
CA VAL A 116 4.85 -0.29 -1.69
C VAL A 116 4.15 0.49 -0.59
N CYS A 117 2.83 0.57 -0.70
CA CYS A 117 1.95 1.15 0.33
C CYS A 117 1.00 0.06 0.79
N ASP A 118 1.18 -0.37 2.05
CA ASP A 118 0.41 -1.45 2.64
C ASP A 118 -0.55 -0.89 3.69
N THR A 119 -1.78 -1.41 3.70
CA THR A 119 -2.68 -1.35 4.84
C THR A 119 -2.96 -2.77 5.30
N ARG A 120 -2.47 -3.10 6.49
CA ARG A 120 -2.71 -4.38 7.17
C ARG A 120 -3.81 -4.18 8.20
N VAL A 121 -4.75 -5.12 8.28
CA VAL A 121 -5.76 -5.15 9.34
C VAL A 121 -5.78 -6.53 9.96
N VAL A 122 -5.70 -6.60 11.28
CA VAL A 122 -5.86 -7.84 12.06
C VAL A 122 -7.01 -7.64 13.04
N GLY A 123 -7.95 -8.59 13.04
CA GLY A 123 -8.96 -8.71 14.08
C GLY A 123 -8.86 -10.08 14.73
N ASP A 124 -8.68 -10.10 16.05
CA ASP A 124 -8.70 -11.31 16.85
C ASP A 124 -10.11 -11.60 17.37
N ASN A 125 -10.51 -12.86 17.42
CA ASN A 125 -11.86 -13.24 17.85
C ASN A 125 -12.13 -12.94 19.34
N ASP A 126 -11.09 -12.76 20.15
CA ASP A 126 -11.16 -12.44 21.58
C ASP A 126 -11.08 -10.93 21.86
N LYS A 127 -11.00 -10.09 20.83
CA LYS A 127 -10.95 -8.63 20.93
C LYS A 127 -12.20 -7.98 20.31
N ASP A 128 -12.62 -6.86 20.89
CA ASP A 128 -13.70 -6.01 20.39
C ASP A 128 -13.20 -4.89 19.47
N TYR A 129 -11.93 -4.92 19.07
CA TYR A 129 -11.29 -3.97 18.17
C TYR A 129 -10.41 -4.70 17.15
N VAL A 130 -10.06 -3.98 16.09
CA VAL A 130 -9.07 -4.42 15.11
C VAL A 130 -7.88 -3.47 15.13
N ILE A 131 -6.69 -3.99 14.83
CA ILE A 131 -5.50 -3.18 14.61
C ILE A 131 -5.31 -2.99 13.12
N ARG A 132 -5.20 -1.72 12.71
CA ARG A 132 -4.82 -1.34 11.35
C ARG A 132 -3.44 -0.71 11.35
N GLU A 133 -2.54 -1.26 10.53
CA GLU A 133 -1.24 -0.65 10.26
C GLU A 133 -1.13 -0.20 8.81
N TRP A 134 -0.80 1.06 8.61
CA TRP A 134 -0.48 1.62 7.30
C TRP A 134 1.02 1.87 7.21
N SER A 135 1.66 1.47 6.11
CA SER A 135 3.07 1.73 5.87
C SER A 135 3.37 2.10 4.44
N LEU A 136 4.23 3.10 4.24
CA LEU A 136 4.83 3.46 2.96
C LEU A 136 6.31 3.06 2.97
N ARG A 137 6.70 2.27 1.96
CA ARG A 137 8.08 1.86 1.71
C ARG A 137 8.47 2.20 0.29
N GLU A 138 9.70 2.65 0.09
CA GLU A 138 10.19 3.05 -1.22
C GLU A 138 11.71 3.01 -1.31
N ALA A 139 12.23 2.61 -2.46
CA ALA A 139 13.63 2.77 -2.82
C ALA A 139 13.78 3.06 -4.31
N LYS A 140 14.92 3.62 -4.71
CA LYS A 140 15.28 3.67 -6.13
C LYS A 140 15.65 2.28 -6.61
N VAL A 141 15.37 1.97 -7.87
CA VAL A 141 15.73 0.66 -8.45
C VAL A 141 17.24 0.42 -8.36
N ALA A 142 18.06 1.46 -8.60
CA ALA A 142 19.51 1.39 -8.49
C ALA A 142 20.03 0.98 -7.09
N ASP A 143 19.27 1.28 -6.03
CA ASP A 143 19.66 0.87 -4.66
C ASP A 143 19.32 -0.61 -4.39
N LEU A 144 18.56 -1.25 -5.30
CA LEU A 144 18.07 -2.62 -5.22
C LEU A 144 18.74 -3.55 -6.24
N ASP A 145 19.81 -3.12 -6.92
CA ASP A 145 20.52 -3.88 -7.97
C ASP A 145 21.08 -5.24 -7.49
N HIS A 146 21.19 -5.44 -6.18
CA HIS A 146 21.59 -6.69 -5.56
C HIS A 146 20.46 -7.74 -5.49
N LEU A 147 19.21 -7.36 -5.76
CA LEU A 147 18.06 -8.26 -5.74
C LEU A 147 17.84 -8.90 -7.12
N PRO A 148 17.40 -10.17 -7.18
CA PRO A 148 16.94 -10.79 -8.41
C PRO A 148 15.80 -9.97 -9.06
N SER A 149 15.74 -9.96 -10.39
CA SER A 149 14.72 -9.22 -11.13
C SER A 149 13.30 -9.70 -10.78
N GLU A 150 13.14 -11.00 -10.54
CA GLU A 150 11.88 -11.64 -10.16
C GLU A 150 11.33 -11.07 -8.85
N VAL A 151 12.21 -10.72 -7.91
CA VAL A 151 11.84 -10.09 -6.64
C VAL A 151 11.33 -8.68 -6.90
N LEU A 152 12.02 -7.89 -7.73
CA LEU A 152 11.62 -6.52 -8.07
C LEU A 152 10.26 -6.45 -8.77
N LEU A 153 9.94 -7.47 -9.58
CA LEU A 153 8.70 -7.57 -10.34
C LEU A 153 7.50 -8.03 -9.49
N ASP A 154 7.72 -8.51 -8.27
CA ASP A 154 6.67 -8.99 -7.37
C ASP A 154 6.58 -8.16 -6.09
N GLY A 155 5.51 -7.36 -5.99
CA GLY A 155 5.18 -6.60 -4.78
C GLY A 155 5.13 -7.45 -3.51
N ASN A 156 4.87 -8.76 -3.60
CA ASN A 156 4.85 -9.72 -2.48
C ASN A 156 6.22 -10.08 -1.94
N GLN A 157 7.26 -9.89 -2.75
CA GLN A 157 8.64 -10.21 -2.40
C GLN A 157 9.43 -8.95 -2.08
N VAL A 158 9.39 -7.94 -2.96
CA VAL A 158 10.25 -6.75 -2.83
C VAL A 158 9.97 -5.92 -1.57
N TRP A 159 8.73 -5.90 -1.06
CA TRP A 159 8.33 -5.00 0.02
C TRP A 159 9.22 -5.12 1.28
N ALA A 160 9.73 -6.32 1.57
CA ALA A 160 10.55 -6.58 2.73
C ALA A 160 11.95 -5.95 2.60
N SER A 161 12.43 -5.76 1.37
CA SER A 161 13.71 -5.14 1.04
C SER A 161 13.65 -3.61 0.98
N LEU A 162 12.45 -3.02 0.99
CA LEU A 162 12.26 -1.58 0.90
C LEU A 162 12.31 -0.91 2.29
N PRO A 163 13.01 0.23 2.45
CA PRO A 163 13.03 0.97 3.70
C PRO A 163 11.66 1.60 3.97
N ILE A 164 11.29 1.66 5.25
CA ILE A 164 10.05 2.31 5.70
C ILE A 164 10.27 3.83 5.73
N LEU A 165 9.41 4.56 5.03
CA LEU A 165 9.41 6.03 5.03
C LEU A 165 8.36 6.61 5.98
N GLU A 166 7.17 6.00 6.02
CA GLU A 166 6.09 6.38 6.93
C GLU A 166 5.41 5.12 7.46
N MET A 167 5.01 5.14 8.72
CA MET A 167 4.20 4.08 9.34
C MET A 167 3.23 4.70 10.35
N LYS A 168 2.01 4.16 10.40
CA LYS A 168 0.96 4.57 11.33
C LYS A 168 0.17 3.35 11.76
N SER A 169 -0.21 3.31 13.03
CA SER A 169 -1.04 2.24 13.58
C SER A 169 -2.26 2.85 14.26
N ASP A 170 -3.42 2.28 13.97
CA ASP A 170 -4.70 2.68 14.53
C ASP A 170 -5.36 1.48 15.18
N LYS A 171 -6.03 1.73 16.30
CA LYS A 171 -7.05 0.85 16.86
C LYS A 171 -8.41 1.29 16.32
N ILE A 172 -9.17 0.34 15.79
CA ILE A 172 -10.50 0.60 15.22
C ILE A 172 -11.51 -0.23 16.00
N THR A 173 -12.47 0.45 16.63
CA THR A 173 -13.49 -0.18 17.47
C THR A 173 -14.87 0.10 16.87
N PRO A 174 -15.75 -0.91 16.71
CA PRO A 174 -17.12 -0.69 16.29
C PRO A 174 -17.84 0.28 17.23
N THR A 175 -18.61 1.21 16.69
CA THR A 175 -19.44 2.09 17.52
C THR A 175 -20.64 1.27 18.00
N SER A 176 -20.87 1.22 19.32
CA SER A 176 -22.08 0.60 19.87
C SER A 176 -23.30 1.34 19.32
N ASN A 177 -24.19 0.61 18.64
CA ASN A 177 -25.54 1.09 18.34
C ASN A 177 -26.40 1.11 19.60
#